data_AF-A0A7C6BM14-F1
#
_entry.id   AF-A0A7C6BM14-F1
#
_cell.length_a   1.000
_cell.length_b   1.000
_cell.length_c   1.000
_cell.angle_alpha   90.00
_cell.angle_beta   90.00
_cell.angle_gamma   90.00
#
_symmetry.space_group_name_H-M   'P 1'
#
loop_
_entity.id
_entity.type
_entity.pdbx_description
1 polymer ?
#
loop_
_entity_poly.entity_id
_entity_poly.type
_entity_poly.pdbx_seq_one_letter_code
_entity_poly.pdbx_strand_id
1 'polypeptide(L)'
;MKRILVLALAFILLISTNSFAALLSKGFTHPEVGEYLTVQIDACSPSFDIYGFTFVTFPPSSERYRGSYVNLLSICSSAYSDARTGLTNILRSVEGEFGYAKPILFEYRGPESEFTEQLNALELNDKVEALLLLNGFEGVEGYQKLAQSGLLGEDIDFSDFINAYRDYEVVLFDECYPYRVMSFYFDEGDDAAIEYYTERYHFLKIKEEWKLFRVVKEYSSYYVERKVPIYGLSFLEDHSTIDYNFYFEPLLGFNWGDDIQKVETELGLTAEKHQIVIEDSELYRLPAKAILKFTDGKLSSITYQFDVVESYYASYLSSYLRYYDPIYVDNDLNMYWCNDAFDIKLNYHSSSPSIIFSPHKK
;
A
#
# COMPACT_ATOMS: atom_id res chain seq x y z
N MET A 1 28.73 44.09 -14.13
CA MET A 1 29.13 43.01 -13.19
C MET A 1 28.02 42.58 -12.24
N LYS A 2 27.39 43.47 -11.44
CA LYS A 2 26.30 43.08 -10.51
C LYS A 2 25.10 42.37 -11.17
N ARG A 3 24.69 42.77 -12.38
CA ARG A 3 23.58 42.13 -13.12
C ARG A 3 23.88 40.71 -13.61
N ILE A 4 25.14 40.43 -13.96
CA ILE A 4 25.57 39.09 -14.41
C ILE A 4 25.65 38.14 -13.22
N LEU A 5 26.09 38.64 -12.06
CA LEU A 5 26.13 37.86 -10.82
C LEU A 5 24.73 37.46 -10.34
N VAL A 6 23.74 38.36 -10.45
CA VAL A 6 22.33 38.07 -10.10
C VAL A 6 21.69 37.08 -11.07
N LEU A 7 21.97 37.20 -12.37
CA LEU A 7 21.52 36.23 -13.37
C LEU A 7 22.15 34.84 -13.16
N ALA A 8 23.44 34.78 -12.81
CA ALA A 8 24.11 33.53 -12.48
C ALA A 8 23.56 32.90 -11.19
N LEU A 9 23.29 33.70 -10.15
CA LEU A 9 22.67 33.19 -8.92
C LEU A 9 21.24 32.68 -9.17
N ALA A 10 20.44 33.40 -9.98
CA ALA A 10 19.10 32.97 -10.36
C ALA A 10 19.13 31.68 -11.19
N PHE A 11 20.12 31.52 -12.07
CA PHE A 11 20.29 30.30 -12.87
C PHE A 11 20.74 29.11 -12.01
N ILE A 12 21.64 29.32 -11.04
CA ILE A 12 22.04 28.28 -10.08
C ILE A 12 20.87 27.90 -9.16
N LEU A 13 20.06 28.86 -8.71
CA LEU A 13 18.84 28.61 -7.94
C LEU A 13 17.75 27.89 -8.74
N LEU A 14 17.63 28.15 -10.04
CA LEU A 14 16.71 27.45 -10.94
C LEU A 14 17.16 26.02 -11.27
N ILE A 15 18.47 25.75 -11.23
CA ILE A 15 19.01 24.39 -11.41
C ILE A 15 18.96 23.60 -10.09
N SER A 16 19.07 24.26 -8.93
CA SER A 16 19.05 23.60 -7.62
C SER A 16 17.66 23.19 -7.12
N THR A 17 16.57 23.52 -7.82
CA THR A 17 15.21 23.09 -7.45
C THR A 17 14.75 21.82 -8.15
N ASN A 18 15.54 21.27 -9.08
CA ASN A 18 15.33 19.91 -9.56
C ASN A 18 16.11 18.97 -8.64
N SER A 19 15.56 18.72 -7.45
CA SER A 19 15.83 17.47 -6.76
C SER A 19 15.36 16.37 -7.71
N PHE A 20 16.26 15.88 -8.57
CA PHE A 20 16.09 14.58 -9.19
C PHE A 20 15.91 13.63 -8.03
N ALA A 21 14.67 13.22 -7.76
CA ALA A 21 14.43 12.04 -6.95
C ALA A 21 15.26 10.94 -7.62
N ALA A 22 16.27 10.46 -6.88
CA ALA A 22 17.17 9.47 -7.41
C ALA A 22 16.35 8.19 -7.57
N LEU A 23 15.95 7.87 -8.81
CA LEU A 23 15.37 6.57 -9.11
C LEU A 23 16.41 5.51 -8.76
N LEU A 24 16.21 4.86 -7.62
CA LEU A 24 17.07 3.78 -7.19
C LEU A 24 16.51 2.48 -7.76
N SER A 25 17.26 1.89 -8.70
CA SER A 25 16.95 0.58 -9.25
C SER A 25 17.97 -0.45 -8.77
N LYS A 26 17.51 -1.62 -8.33
CA LYS A 26 18.36 -2.72 -7.89
C LYS A 26 17.80 -4.07 -8.32
N GLY A 27 18.65 -4.87 -8.98
CA GLY A 27 18.38 -6.27 -9.30
C GLY A 27 19.03 -7.21 -8.29
N PHE A 28 18.29 -8.21 -7.79
CA PHE A 28 18.79 -9.23 -6.85
C PHE A 28 17.91 -10.50 -6.86
N THR A 29 18.45 -11.61 -6.35
CA THR A 29 17.66 -12.81 -6.05
C THR A 29 17.09 -12.68 -4.65
N HIS A 30 15.76 -12.69 -4.51
CA HIS A 30 15.15 -12.47 -3.21
C HIS A 30 15.24 -13.72 -2.33
N PRO A 31 15.69 -13.60 -1.07
CA PRO A 31 15.98 -14.75 -0.22
C PRO A 31 14.76 -15.61 0.11
N GLU A 32 13.58 -15.00 0.21
CA GLU A 32 12.32 -15.72 0.42
C GLU A 32 11.69 -16.25 -0.85
N VAL A 33 11.60 -15.41 -1.89
CA VAL A 33 10.89 -15.77 -3.13
C VAL A 33 11.73 -16.71 -3.99
N GLY A 34 13.06 -16.63 -3.91
CA GLY A 34 13.99 -17.42 -4.71
C GLY A 34 14.14 -16.95 -6.16
N GLU A 35 13.37 -15.95 -6.59
CA GLU A 35 13.38 -15.43 -7.96
C GLU A 35 14.30 -14.23 -8.12
N TYR A 36 14.74 -13.98 -9.36
CA TYR A 36 15.42 -12.73 -9.71
C TYR A 36 14.41 -11.60 -9.92
N LEU A 37 14.63 -10.51 -9.20
CA LEU A 37 13.74 -9.36 -9.12
C LEU A 37 14.49 -8.08 -9.40
N THR A 38 13.80 -7.11 -9.99
CA THR A 38 14.28 -5.73 -10.10
C THR A 38 13.31 -4.82 -9.40
N VAL A 39 13.79 -4.12 -8.37
CA VAL A 39 13.00 -3.13 -7.62
C VAL A 39 13.41 -1.74 -8.07
N GLN A 40 12.43 -0.86 -8.26
CA GLN A 40 12.63 0.57 -8.51
C GLN A 40 11.87 1.35 -7.45
N ILE A 41 12.54 2.26 -6.75
CA ILE A 41 11.90 3.07 -5.71
C ILE A 41 12.11 4.54 -6.06
N ASP A 42 10.99 5.20 -6.36
CA ASP A 42 10.83 6.64 -6.37
C ASP A 42 9.85 7.04 -5.24
N ALA A 43 9.94 8.28 -4.77
CA ALA A 43 9.05 8.78 -3.75
C ALA A 43 7.59 8.68 -4.23
N CYS A 44 6.75 8.09 -3.39
CA CYS A 44 5.35 7.72 -3.69
C CYS A 44 5.12 6.73 -4.86
N SER A 45 6.16 6.20 -5.51
CA SER A 45 5.99 5.30 -6.66
C SER A 45 6.97 4.12 -6.67
N PRO A 46 6.96 3.25 -5.65
CA PRO A 46 7.75 2.02 -5.70
C PRO A 46 7.16 1.04 -6.72
N SER A 47 8.01 0.33 -7.45
CA SER A 47 7.61 -0.70 -8.41
C SER A 47 8.59 -1.86 -8.38
N PHE A 48 8.16 -3.02 -8.85
CA PHE A 48 9.07 -4.14 -9.05
C PHE A 48 8.64 -5.07 -10.17
N ASP A 49 9.66 -5.69 -10.74
CA ASP A 49 9.58 -6.65 -11.82
C ASP A 49 10.10 -8.01 -11.36
N ILE A 50 9.46 -9.10 -11.78
CA ILE A 50 9.95 -10.47 -11.63
C ILE A 50 10.36 -10.96 -13.01
N TYR A 51 11.60 -11.41 -13.18
CA TYR A 51 12.10 -11.87 -14.50
C TYR A 51 11.98 -10.85 -15.64
N GLY A 52 12.02 -9.55 -15.32
CA GLY A 52 11.88 -8.47 -16.29
C GLY A 52 10.45 -8.23 -16.76
N PHE A 53 9.47 -8.88 -16.12
CA PHE A 53 8.04 -8.56 -16.28
C PHE A 53 7.59 -7.73 -15.10
N THR A 54 6.76 -6.73 -15.35
CA THR A 54 6.24 -5.89 -14.28
C THR A 54 5.23 -6.63 -13.43
N PHE A 55 5.40 -6.58 -12.11
CA PHE A 55 4.45 -7.15 -11.16
C PHE A 55 3.60 -6.06 -10.53
N VAL A 56 4.21 -4.96 -10.08
CA VAL A 56 3.52 -3.83 -9.44
C VAL A 56 4.07 -2.51 -9.93
N THR A 57 3.17 -1.57 -10.18
CA THR A 57 3.50 -0.17 -10.49
C THR A 57 2.56 0.80 -9.82
N PHE A 58 3.08 1.96 -9.50
CA PHE A 58 2.32 3.09 -8.99
C PHE A 58 2.31 4.16 -10.09
N PRO A 59 1.14 4.65 -10.53
CA PRO A 59 1.09 5.73 -11.50
C PRO A 59 1.87 6.96 -11.01
N PRO A 60 2.57 7.67 -11.91
CA PRO A 60 3.41 8.80 -11.54
C PRO A 60 2.58 9.96 -10.97
N SER A 61 3.13 10.64 -9.97
CA SER A 61 2.47 11.76 -9.28
C SER A 61 2.48 13.07 -10.08
N SER A 62 3.32 13.17 -11.10
CA SER A 62 3.53 14.38 -11.91
C SER A 62 2.42 14.65 -12.93
N GLU A 63 1.56 13.69 -13.19
CA GLU A 63 0.50 13.79 -14.20
C GLU A 63 -0.82 13.19 -13.70
N ARG A 64 -1.88 13.43 -14.47
CA ARG A 64 -3.21 12.89 -14.13
C ARG A 64 -3.30 11.45 -14.60
N TYR A 65 -3.57 10.55 -13.66
CA TYR A 65 -3.94 9.17 -13.95
C TYR A 65 -5.46 9.03 -14.01
N ARG A 66 -6.00 8.55 -15.13
CA ARG A 66 -7.45 8.43 -15.37
C ARG A 66 -8.23 9.71 -15.01
N GLY A 67 -7.65 10.88 -15.28
CA GLY A 67 -8.26 12.18 -14.99
C GLY A 67 -8.02 12.76 -13.59
N SER A 68 -7.37 12.02 -12.67
CA SER A 68 -7.14 12.42 -11.28
C SER A 68 -5.64 12.51 -10.95
N TYR A 69 -5.24 13.42 -10.07
CA TYR A 69 -3.90 13.40 -9.48
C TYR A 69 -3.88 12.42 -8.31
N VAL A 70 -2.89 11.53 -8.28
CA VAL A 70 -2.76 10.46 -7.28
C VAL A 70 -1.29 10.32 -6.89
N ASN A 71 -1.00 9.60 -5.81
CA ASN A 71 0.36 9.29 -5.36
C ASN A 71 1.20 10.56 -5.07
N LEU A 72 0.58 11.66 -4.61
CA LEU A 72 1.31 12.90 -4.33
C LEU A 72 2.07 12.79 -3.00
N LEU A 73 3.23 13.45 -2.94
CA LEU A 73 4.03 13.57 -1.72
C LEU A 73 3.26 14.19 -0.55
N SER A 74 2.43 15.20 -0.82
CA SER A 74 1.64 15.85 0.23
C SER A 74 0.29 15.15 0.40
N ILE A 75 0.08 14.46 1.52
CA ILE A 75 -1.20 13.82 1.85
C ILE A 75 -2.36 14.82 1.91
N CYS A 76 -2.11 16.05 2.37
CA CYS A 76 -3.12 17.11 2.48
C CYS A 76 -3.24 17.97 1.21
N SER A 77 -2.81 17.45 0.06
CA SER A 77 -2.87 18.18 -1.21
C SER A 77 -4.31 18.47 -1.61
N SER A 78 -4.60 19.74 -1.95
CA SER A 78 -5.89 20.13 -2.54
C SER A 78 -6.08 19.63 -3.97
N ALA A 79 -5.01 19.08 -4.60
CA ALA A 79 -5.09 18.51 -5.93
C ALA A 79 -5.74 17.12 -5.96
N TYR A 80 -5.86 16.45 -4.80
CA TYR A 80 -6.57 15.18 -4.72
C TYR A 80 -8.05 15.37 -5.00
N SER A 81 -8.58 14.49 -5.86
CA SER A 81 -10.01 14.42 -6.13
C SER A 81 -10.75 13.88 -4.91
N ASP A 82 -11.94 14.42 -4.66
CA ASP A 82 -12.88 13.78 -3.74
C ASP A 82 -13.31 12.40 -4.25
N ALA A 83 -13.84 11.55 -3.38
CA ALA A 83 -14.13 10.17 -3.72
C ALA A 83 -15.15 10.02 -4.86
N ARG A 84 -16.18 10.90 -4.91
CA ARG A 84 -17.17 10.88 -6.00
C ARG A 84 -16.52 11.27 -7.33
N THR A 85 -15.74 12.34 -7.35
CA THR A 85 -15.00 12.79 -8.53
C THR A 85 -13.99 11.73 -8.98
N GLY A 86 -13.26 11.13 -8.05
CA GLY A 86 -12.32 10.04 -8.29
C GLY A 86 -12.99 8.84 -8.97
N LEU A 87 -14.08 8.31 -8.38
CA LEU A 87 -14.85 7.20 -8.96
C LEU A 87 -15.49 7.54 -10.30
N THR A 88 -16.02 8.75 -10.44
CA THR A 88 -16.56 9.23 -11.73
C THR A 88 -15.49 9.21 -12.81
N ASN A 89 -14.30 9.69 -12.50
CA ASN A 89 -13.16 9.72 -13.42
C ASN A 89 -12.70 8.30 -13.81
N ILE A 90 -12.67 7.37 -12.85
CA ILE A 90 -12.34 5.96 -13.10
C ILE A 90 -13.34 5.34 -14.08
N LEU A 91 -14.65 5.45 -13.80
CA LEU A 91 -15.70 4.87 -14.64
C LEU A 91 -15.74 5.52 -16.04
N ARG A 92 -15.49 6.82 -16.15
CA ARG A 92 -15.36 7.50 -17.45
C ARG A 92 -14.13 7.03 -18.23
N SER A 93 -13.03 6.73 -17.56
CA SER A 93 -11.84 6.18 -18.23
C SER A 93 -12.10 4.80 -18.84
N VAL A 94 -12.95 3.97 -18.21
CA VAL A 94 -13.42 2.69 -18.76
C VAL A 94 -14.25 2.92 -20.03
N GLU A 95 -14.96 4.05 -20.11
CA GLU A 95 -15.70 4.46 -21.31
C GLU A 95 -14.83 5.18 -22.37
N GLY A 96 -13.51 5.11 -22.24
CA GLY A 96 -12.56 5.65 -23.22
C GLY A 96 -12.31 7.15 -23.10
N GLU A 97 -12.69 7.77 -21.99
CA GLU A 97 -12.33 9.17 -21.71
C GLU A 97 -10.88 9.30 -21.23
N PHE A 98 -10.39 10.54 -21.16
CA PHE A 98 -9.03 10.90 -20.73
C PHE A 98 -7.89 10.27 -21.54
N GLY A 99 -8.18 9.81 -22.76
CA GLY A 99 -7.18 9.21 -23.66
C GLY A 99 -6.89 7.74 -23.39
N TYR A 100 -7.68 7.07 -22.54
CA TYR A 100 -7.60 5.63 -22.32
C TYR A 100 -8.41 4.89 -23.39
N ALA A 101 -7.94 3.70 -23.79
CA ALA A 101 -8.75 2.79 -24.57
C ALA A 101 -9.82 2.17 -23.68
N LYS A 102 -10.99 1.83 -24.25
CA LYS A 102 -11.97 1.03 -23.52
C LYS A 102 -11.38 -0.36 -23.28
N PRO A 103 -11.36 -0.86 -22.04
CA PRO A 103 -10.92 -2.22 -21.78
C PRO A 103 -11.90 -3.21 -22.44
N ILE A 104 -11.39 -4.37 -22.85
CA ILE A 104 -12.19 -5.52 -23.29
C ILE A 104 -13.05 -6.02 -22.12
N LEU A 105 -12.48 -6.05 -20.92
CA LEU A 105 -13.17 -6.46 -19.71
C LEU A 105 -12.86 -5.51 -18.55
N PHE A 106 -13.90 -5.09 -17.85
CA PHE A 106 -13.84 -4.34 -16.61
C PHE A 106 -14.67 -5.07 -15.56
N GLU A 107 -14.04 -5.46 -14.45
CA GLU A 107 -14.71 -6.18 -13.37
C GLU A 107 -14.53 -5.47 -12.02
N TYR A 108 -15.63 -5.43 -11.28
CA TYR A 108 -15.70 -5.11 -9.87
C TYR A 108 -15.00 -6.21 -9.05
N ARG A 109 -14.13 -5.86 -8.09
CA ARG A 109 -13.45 -6.83 -7.20
C ARG A 109 -13.83 -6.60 -5.75
N GLY A 110 -14.00 -7.66 -4.97
CA GLY A 110 -14.42 -7.55 -3.58
C GLY A 110 -15.95 -7.54 -3.45
N PRO A 111 -16.54 -6.80 -2.49
CA PRO A 111 -17.98 -6.86 -2.22
C PRO A 111 -18.87 -6.43 -3.39
N GLU A 112 -18.38 -5.53 -4.25
CA GLU A 112 -19.06 -5.07 -5.46
C GLU A 112 -19.23 -6.16 -6.52
N SER A 113 -18.41 -7.21 -6.50
CA SER A 113 -18.43 -8.26 -7.53
C SER A 113 -19.78 -8.99 -7.60
N GLU A 114 -20.45 -9.19 -6.46
CA GLU A 114 -21.77 -9.83 -6.35
C GLU A 114 -22.90 -9.00 -6.97
N PHE A 115 -22.69 -7.69 -7.14
CA PHE A 115 -23.68 -6.76 -7.66
C PHE A 115 -23.33 -6.23 -9.06
N THR A 116 -22.44 -6.93 -9.78
CA THR A 116 -21.92 -6.47 -11.08
C THR A 116 -23.02 -6.16 -12.09
N GLU A 117 -24.04 -7.01 -12.22
CA GLU A 117 -25.14 -6.81 -13.17
C GLU A 117 -25.94 -5.54 -12.82
N GLN A 118 -26.29 -5.38 -11.55
CA GLN A 118 -27.08 -4.26 -11.04
C GLN A 118 -26.29 -2.96 -11.15
N LEU A 119 -25.03 -2.97 -10.73
CA LEU A 119 -24.14 -1.82 -10.89
C LEU A 119 -24.03 -1.42 -12.35
N ASN A 120 -23.80 -2.35 -13.27
CA ASN A 120 -23.67 -2.04 -14.70
C ASN A 120 -24.94 -1.45 -15.32
N ALA A 121 -26.12 -1.80 -14.81
CA ALA A 121 -27.40 -1.24 -15.25
C ALA A 121 -27.66 0.19 -14.76
N LEU A 122 -26.93 0.68 -13.75
CA LEU A 122 -27.09 2.02 -13.21
C LEU A 122 -26.44 3.10 -14.10
N GLU A 123 -27.10 4.26 -14.15
CA GLU A 123 -26.52 5.50 -14.67
C GLU A 123 -25.33 5.94 -13.82
N LEU A 124 -24.39 6.69 -14.41
CA LEU A 124 -23.09 6.99 -13.80
C LEU A 124 -23.17 7.55 -12.36
N ASN A 125 -24.08 8.49 -12.10
CA ASN A 125 -24.19 9.11 -10.78
C ASN A 125 -24.69 8.14 -9.71
N ASP A 126 -25.67 7.31 -10.07
CA ASP A 126 -26.28 6.31 -9.20
C ASP A 126 -25.32 5.14 -8.98
N LYS A 127 -24.58 4.76 -10.02
CA LYS A 127 -23.47 3.79 -9.95
C LYS A 127 -22.40 4.23 -8.96
N VAL A 128 -21.97 5.50 -9.02
CA VAL A 128 -20.98 6.04 -8.07
C VAL A 128 -21.53 6.09 -6.65
N GLU A 129 -22.80 6.47 -6.47
CA GLU A 129 -23.44 6.46 -5.16
C GLU A 129 -23.48 5.04 -4.57
N ALA A 130 -23.97 4.06 -5.34
CA ALA A 130 -24.05 2.67 -4.92
C ALA A 130 -22.66 2.14 -4.52
N LEU A 131 -21.62 2.44 -5.30
CA LEU A 131 -20.25 2.03 -5.02
C LEU A 131 -19.71 2.63 -3.70
N LEU A 132 -19.94 3.92 -3.44
CA LEU A 132 -19.52 4.58 -2.20
C LEU A 132 -20.21 3.98 -0.97
N LEU A 133 -21.52 3.76 -1.05
CA LEU A 133 -22.30 3.18 0.04
C LEU A 133 -21.89 1.72 0.30
N LEU A 134 -21.76 0.93 -0.76
CA LEU A 134 -21.38 -0.49 -0.68
C LEU A 134 -19.96 -0.68 -0.13
N ASN A 135 -19.06 0.27 -0.34
CA ASN A 135 -17.69 0.23 0.19
C ASN A 135 -17.55 0.93 1.56
N GLY A 136 -18.66 1.21 2.23
CA GLY A 136 -18.66 1.67 3.62
C GLY A 136 -18.05 3.05 3.84
N PHE A 137 -18.09 3.94 2.85
CA PHE A 137 -17.65 5.35 2.99
C PHE A 137 -18.52 6.14 3.98
N GLU A 138 -19.77 5.70 4.17
CA GLU A 138 -20.72 6.24 5.15
C GLU A 138 -20.98 5.27 6.31
N GLY A 139 -20.14 4.27 6.47
CA GLY A 139 -20.27 3.25 7.51
C GLY A 139 -21.57 2.44 7.45
N VAL A 140 -22.03 1.99 8.62
CA VAL A 140 -23.25 1.17 8.75
C VAL A 140 -24.49 1.90 8.20
N GLU A 141 -24.57 3.22 8.40
CA GLU A 141 -25.67 4.03 7.87
C GLU A 141 -25.71 4.03 6.33
N GLY A 142 -24.54 3.90 5.69
CA GLY A 142 -24.43 3.79 4.23
C GLY A 142 -25.16 2.57 3.66
N TYR A 143 -25.01 1.40 4.29
CA TYR A 143 -25.71 0.19 3.87
C TYR A 143 -27.23 0.30 4.05
N GLN A 144 -27.69 0.96 5.11
CA GLN A 144 -29.11 1.20 5.34
C GLN A 144 -29.69 2.13 4.26
N LYS A 145 -28.95 3.19 3.89
CA LYS A 145 -29.32 4.07 2.77
C LYS A 145 -29.36 3.31 1.45
N LEU A 146 -28.38 2.44 1.19
CA LEU A 146 -28.33 1.62 -0.01
C LEU A 146 -29.56 0.70 -0.11
N ALA A 147 -29.92 0.01 0.97
CA ALA A 147 -31.12 -0.82 1.04
C ALA A 147 -32.41 -0.01 0.75
N GLN A 148 -32.52 1.20 1.32
CA GLN A 148 -33.70 2.06 1.13
C GLN A 148 -33.78 2.70 -0.26
N SER A 149 -32.63 2.90 -0.91
CA SER A 149 -32.55 3.56 -2.21
C SER A 149 -33.09 2.69 -3.35
N GLY A 150 -33.09 1.36 -3.18
CA GLY A 150 -33.42 0.41 -4.24
C GLY A 150 -32.41 0.35 -5.39
N LEU A 151 -31.26 1.03 -5.30
CA LEU A 151 -30.27 1.13 -6.38
C LEU A 151 -29.76 -0.25 -6.85
N LEU A 152 -29.59 -1.19 -5.93
CA LEU A 152 -29.17 -2.55 -6.26
C LEU A 152 -30.34 -3.54 -6.33
N GLY A 153 -31.56 -3.10 -6.04
CA GLY A 153 -32.76 -3.95 -5.95
C GLY A 153 -33.51 -3.79 -4.62
N GLU A 154 -34.83 -3.95 -4.65
CA GLU A 154 -35.72 -3.66 -3.51
C GLU A 154 -35.64 -4.69 -2.36
N ASP A 155 -35.16 -5.92 -2.64
CA ASP A 155 -35.16 -7.05 -1.70
C ASP A 155 -33.75 -7.52 -1.27
N ILE A 156 -32.71 -6.71 -1.50
CA ILE A 156 -31.34 -7.08 -1.09
C ILE A 156 -31.16 -6.88 0.41
N ASP A 157 -30.74 -7.94 1.09
CA ASP A 157 -30.37 -7.90 2.50
C ASP A 157 -28.89 -7.54 2.68
N PHE A 158 -28.62 -6.38 3.29
CA PHE A 158 -27.27 -5.91 3.61
C PHE A 158 -26.85 -6.23 5.06
N SER A 159 -27.57 -7.10 5.78
CA SER A 159 -27.28 -7.43 7.18
C SER A 159 -25.87 -7.98 7.36
N ASP A 160 -25.38 -8.82 6.44
CA ASP A 160 -24.03 -9.38 6.51
C ASP A 160 -22.95 -8.28 6.36
N PHE A 161 -23.15 -7.31 5.47
CA PHE A 161 -22.28 -6.14 5.32
C PHE A 161 -22.25 -5.29 6.59
N ILE A 162 -23.41 -5.07 7.21
CA ILE A 162 -23.52 -4.33 8.47
C ILE A 162 -22.77 -5.05 9.59
N ASN A 163 -22.94 -6.37 9.70
CA ASN A 163 -22.28 -7.18 10.74
C ASN A 163 -20.77 -7.28 10.54
N ALA A 164 -20.32 -7.33 9.29
CA ALA A 164 -18.92 -7.39 8.91
C ALA A 164 -18.21 -6.03 8.92
N TYR A 165 -18.96 -4.91 8.90
CA TYR A 165 -18.39 -3.57 8.84
C TYR A 165 -17.38 -3.32 9.97
N ARG A 166 -16.20 -2.83 9.60
CA ARG A 166 -15.18 -2.35 10.54
C ARG A 166 -14.68 -1.00 10.07
N ASP A 167 -14.53 -0.08 11.02
CA ASP A 167 -13.73 1.10 10.79
C ASP A 167 -12.27 0.68 10.68
N TYR A 168 -11.65 1.06 9.57
CA TYR A 168 -10.25 0.89 9.32
C TYR A 168 -9.60 2.25 9.17
N GLU A 169 -8.50 2.44 9.90
CA GLU A 169 -7.73 3.68 9.95
C GLU A 169 -6.26 3.38 9.67
N VAL A 170 -5.57 4.38 9.13
CA VAL A 170 -4.12 4.32 8.89
C VAL A 170 -3.43 5.45 9.62
N VAL A 171 -2.26 5.16 10.18
CA VAL A 171 -1.41 6.19 10.81
C VAL A 171 -0.45 6.76 9.78
N LEU A 172 -0.53 8.08 9.56
CA LEU A 172 0.39 8.83 8.72
C LEU A 172 0.84 10.08 9.47
N PHE A 173 2.16 10.26 9.62
CA PHE A 173 2.75 11.39 10.35
C PHE A 173 2.19 11.60 11.76
N ASP A 174 2.03 10.51 12.52
CA ASP A 174 1.44 10.48 13.87
C ASP A 174 -0.05 10.90 13.95
N GLU A 175 -0.76 10.96 12.82
CA GLU A 175 -2.20 11.18 12.77
C GLU A 175 -2.93 9.95 12.20
N CYS A 176 -4.10 9.63 12.77
CA CYS A 176 -4.97 8.55 12.29
C CYS A 176 -5.96 9.09 11.26
N TYR A 177 -6.14 8.35 10.17
CA TYR A 177 -7.03 8.71 9.09
C TYR A 177 -7.92 7.53 8.70
N PRO A 178 -9.26 7.71 8.61
CA PRO A 178 -10.13 6.70 8.02
C PRO A 178 -9.71 6.37 6.60
N TYR A 179 -9.70 5.09 6.27
CA TYR A 179 -9.11 4.58 5.04
C TYR A 179 -9.97 3.51 4.39
N ARG A 180 -10.10 3.56 3.06
CA ARG A 180 -10.82 2.57 2.26
C ARG A 180 -10.03 2.24 0.99
N VAL A 181 -10.17 1.02 0.49
CA VAL A 181 -9.58 0.60 -0.78
C VAL A 181 -10.67 -0.05 -1.62
N MET A 182 -10.76 0.36 -2.87
CA MET A 182 -11.62 -0.27 -3.87
C MET A 182 -10.75 -0.88 -4.96
N SER A 183 -11.15 -2.01 -5.51
CA SER A 183 -10.34 -2.74 -6.48
C SER A 183 -11.14 -3.01 -7.76
N PHE A 184 -10.49 -2.83 -8.90
CA PHE A 184 -11.09 -3.12 -10.19
C PHE A 184 -10.11 -3.87 -11.06
N TYR A 185 -10.60 -4.86 -11.80
CA TYR A 185 -9.81 -5.58 -12.78
C TYR A 185 -10.06 -5.02 -14.17
N PHE A 186 -8.98 -4.91 -14.94
CA PHE A 186 -8.96 -4.42 -16.30
C PHE A 186 -8.30 -5.46 -17.20
N ASP A 187 -8.89 -5.67 -18.37
CA ASP A 187 -8.30 -6.37 -19.51
C ASP A 187 -8.32 -5.41 -20.71
N GLU A 188 -7.15 -4.99 -21.18
CA GLU A 188 -6.94 -4.07 -22.30
C GLU A 188 -6.70 -4.78 -23.64
N GLY A 189 -6.54 -6.11 -23.66
CA GLY A 189 -6.42 -6.93 -24.87
C GLY A 189 -5.06 -6.96 -25.59
N ASP A 190 -5.03 -7.77 -26.67
CA ASP A 190 -3.85 -8.30 -27.42
C ASP A 190 -2.79 -7.30 -27.96
N ASP A 191 -3.02 -5.98 -27.86
CA ASP A 191 -2.16 -4.95 -28.48
C ASP A 191 -1.13 -4.32 -27.50
N ALA A 192 -1.13 -4.70 -26.22
CA ALA A 192 -0.19 -4.21 -25.21
C ALA A 192 0.65 -5.34 -24.63
N ALA A 193 1.95 -5.13 -24.36
CA ALA A 193 2.82 -6.20 -23.84
C ALA A 193 2.38 -6.78 -22.46
N ILE A 194 1.45 -6.12 -21.76
CA ILE A 194 0.83 -6.55 -20.52
C ILE A 194 -0.64 -6.13 -20.56
N GLU A 195 -1.57 -7.09 -20.55
CA GLU A 195 -2.93 -6.85 -21.05
C GLU A 195 -3.99 -6.90 -19.95
N TYR A 196 -3.66 -7.39 -18.76
CA TYR A 196 -4.63 -7.50 -17.69
C TYR A 196 -4.02 -7.33 -16.31
N TYR A 197 -4.72 -6.60 -15.46
CA TYR A 197 -4.23 -6.16 -14.16
C TYR A 197 -5.37 -5.76 -13.23
N THR A 198 -5.08 -5.76 -11.94
CA THR A 198 -5.95 -5.17 -10.92
C THR A 198 -5.42 -3.80 -10.54
N GLU A 199 -6.29 -2.80 -10.52
CA GLU A 199 -5.99 -1.50 -9.92
C GLU A 199 -6.66 -1.40 -8.55
N ARG A 200 -5.88 -0.98 -7.55
CA ARG A 200 -6.36 -0.68 -6.20
C ARG A 200 -6.36 0.83 -6.00
N TYR A 201 -7.51 1.36 -5.57
CA TYR A 201 -7.78 2.77 -5.39
C TYR A 201 -7.97 3.06 -3.92
N HIS A 202 -7.06 3.85 -3.38
CA HIS A 202 -6.96 4.09 -1.95
C HIS A 202 -7.52 5.46 -1.62
N PHE A 203 -8.44 5.49 -0.67
CA PHE A 203 -9.15 6.68 -0.22
C PHE A 203 -8.83 6.96 1.23
N LEU A 204 -8.54 8.23 1.51
CA LEU A 204 -8.26 8.74 2.85
C LEU A 204 -9.29 9.82 3.21
N LYS A 205 -9.87 9.77 4.41
CA LYS A 205 -10.76 10.83 4.87
C LYS A 205 -9.94 11.96 5.49
N ILE A 206 -9.87 13.10 4.80
CA ILE A 206 -9.10 14.29 5.21
C ILE A 206 -10.07 15.44 5.42
N LYS A 207 -10.11 16.00 6.64
CA LYS A 207 -11.00 17.13 7.02
C LYS A 207 -12.46 16.88 6.62
N GLU A 208 -12.99 15.73 7.05
CA GLU A 208 -14.35 15.25 6.75
C GLU A 208 -14.65 14.84 5.30
N GLU A 209 -13.68 14.91 4.39
CA GLU A 209 -13.87 14.58 2.99
C GLU A 209 -13.03 13.38 2.56
N TRP A 210 -13.65 12.39 1.94
CA TRP A 210 -12.91 11.27 1.35
C TRP A 210 -12.19 11.70 0.08
N LYS A 211 -10.88 11.48 0.03
CA LYS A 211 -10.00 11.83 -1.08
C LYS A 211 -9.38 10.59 -1.70
N LEU A 212 -9.44 10.48 -3.03
CA LEU A 212 -8.63 9.51 -3.76
C LEU A 212 -7.17 9.97 -3.71
N PHE A 213 -6.34 9.31 -2.93
CA PHE A 213 -4.97 9.76 -2.69
C PHE A 213 -3.92 8.85 -3.34
N ARG A 214 -4.23 7.56 -3.55
CA ARG A 214 -3.27 6.60 -4.10
C ARG A 214 -3.92 5.59 -5.04
N VAL A 215 -3.16 5.20 -6.05
CA VAL A 215 -3.52 4.14 -7.00
C VAL A 215 -2.34 3.22 -7.17
N VAL A 216 -2.60 1.91 -7.19
CA VAL A 216 -1.61 0.88 -7.47
C VAL A 216 -2.14 -0.03 -8.57
N LYS A 217 -1.27 -0.40 -9.51
CA LYS A 217 -1.55 -1.43 -10.51
C LYS A 217 -0.75 -2.68 -10.17
N GLU A 218 -1.43 -3.82 -10.12
CA GLU A 218 -0.84 -5.13 -9.90
C GLU A 218 -1.17 -6.08 -11.06
N TYR A 219 -0.14 -6.73 -11.58
CA TYR A 219 -0.20 -7.63 -12.75
C TYR A 219 -0.13 -9.10 -12.35
N SER A 220 -0.55 -9.46 -11.13
CA SER A 220 -0.47 -10.83 -10.60
C SER A 220 -1.16 -11.87 -11.49
N SER A 221 -2.33 -11.53 -12.05
CA SER A 221 -3.08 -12.38 -12.99
C SER A 221 -2.26 -12.80 -14.21
N TYR A 222 -1.36 -11.94 -14.70
CA TYR A 222 -0.48 -12.20 -15.85
C TYR A 222 0.53 -13.33 -15.60
N TYR A 223 0.96 -13.48 -14.35
CA TYR A 223 1.87 -14.55 -13.97
C TYR A 223 1.15 -15.90 -13.82
N VAL A 224 -0.07 -15.88 -13.30
CA VAL A 224 -0.92 -17.08 -13.15
C VAL A 224 -1.21 -17.70 -14.53
N GLU A 225 -1.62 -16.89 -15.51
CA GLU A 225 -2.00 -17.41 -16.83
C GLU A 225 -0.79 -17.95 -17.62
N ARG A 226 0.38 -17.33 -17.48
CA ARG A 226 1.61 -17.82 -18.13
C ARG A 226 2.20 -19.06 -17.49
N LYS A 227 1.61 -19.55 -16.39
CA LYS A 227 2.13 -20.67 -15.61
C LYS A 227 3.60 -20.49 -15.26
N VAL A 228 4.05 -19.24 -15.10
CA VAL A 228 5.41 -18.97 -14.60
C VAL A 228 5.35 -19.33 -13.12
N PRO A 229 5.99 -20.43 -12.69
CA PRO A 229 5.99 -20.75 -11.28
C PRO A 229 6.76 -19.65 -10.57
N ILE A 230 6.07 -18.88 -9.75
CA ILE A 230 6.72 -18.01 -8.77
C ILE A 230 6.66 -18.77 -7.46
N TYR A 231 7.74 -19.48 -7.15
CA TYR A 231 7.78 -20.45 -6.07
C TYR A 231 7.55 -19.81 -4.69
N GLY A 232 7.77 -18.49 -4.58
CA GLY A 232 7.47 -17.70 -3.38
C GLY A 232 6.09 -17.03 -3.33
N LEU A 233 5.33 -16.99 -4.43
CA LEU A 233 4.01 -16.33 -4.50
C LEU A 233 2.84 -17.30 -4.64
N SER A 234 3.12 -18.57 -4.93
CA SER A 234 2.13 -19.66 -4.93
C SER A 234 1.41 -19.86 -3.58
N PHE A 235 1.79 -19.13 -2.54
CA PHE A 235 1.15 -19.11 -1.22
C PHE A 235 0.05 -18.03 -1.07
N LEU A 236 -0.15 -17.15 -2.07
CA LEU A 236 -1.15 -16.09 -2.01
C LEU A 236 -2.55 -16.52 -2.48
N GLU A 237 -2.70 -17.71 -3.08
CA GLU A 237 -3.98 -18.19 -3.63
C GLU A 237 -4.99 -18.66 -2.57
N ASP A 238 -4.56 -18.85 -1.33
CA ASP A 238 -5.44 -19.25 -0.22
C ASP A 238 -5.32 -18.27 0.96
N HIS A 239 -5.98 -17.12 0.83
CA HIS A 239 -6.05 -16.10 1.88
C HIS A 239 -6.66 -16.62 3.21
N SER A 240 -7.32 -17.79 3.20
CA SER A 240 -7.79 -18.43 4.44
C SER A 240 -6.65 -19.06 5.27
N THR A 241 -5.46 -19.16 4.67
CA THR A 241 -4.23 -19.67 5.28
C THR A 241 -3.11 -18.61 5.32
N ILE A 242 -3.45 -17.30 5.32
CA ILE A 242 -2.48 -16.28 5.76
C ILE A 242 -2.07 -16.67 7.17
N ASP A 243 -0.93 -17.33 7.23
CA ASP A 243 -0.51 -18.17 8.33
C ASP A 243 -0.37 -17.30 9.57
N TYR A 244 -0.76 -17.83 10.72
CA TYR A 244 -0.57 -17.20 12.03
C TYR A 244 0.89 -16.71 12.22
N ASN A 245 1.82 -17.35 11.50
CA ASN A 245 3.24 -17.02 11.41
C ASN A 245 3.57 -15.64 10.77
N PHE A 246 2.74 -15.10 9.86
CA PHE A 246 2.99 -13.81 9.19
C PHE A 246 2.99 -12.61 10.15
N TYR A 247 2.20 -12.70 11.22
CA TYR A 247 2.12 -11.69 12.27
C TYR A 247 3.15 -11.93 13.39
N PHE A 248 3.66 -13.16 13.51
CA PHE A 248 4.48 -13.59 14.64
C PHE A 248 5.98 -13.50 14.36
N GLU A 249 6.41 -13.71 13.11
CA GLU A 249 7.82 -13.58 12.70
C GLU A 249 8.42 -12.22 13.13
N PRO A 250 7.78 -11.06 12.83
CA PRO A 250 8.32 -9.78 13.28
C PRO A 250 8.40 -9.62 14.79
N LEU A 251 7.58 -10.36 15.54
CA LEU A 251 7.49 -10.27 17.00
C LEU A 251 8.40 -11.25 17.75
N LEU A 252 9.12 -12.14 17.05
CA LEU A 252 10.04 -13.12 17.65
C LEU A 252 9.40 -14.01 18.73
N GLY A 253 8.08 -14.23 18.68
CA GLY A 253 7.42 -14.98 19.74
C GLY A 253 6.64 -14.15 20.76
N PHE A 254 6.87 -12.84 20.79
CA PHE A 254 6.36 -11.96 21.85
C PHE A 254 5.05 -11.28 21.46
N ASN A 255 4.43 -10.63 22.45
CA ASN A 255 3.27 -9.77 22.25
C ASN A 255 3.59 -8.33 22.64
N TRP A 256 2.93 -7.38 21.97
CA TRP A 256 2.96 -5.99 22.40
C TRP A 256 2.49 -5.87 23.85
N GLY A 257 3.23 -5.10 24.66
CA GLY A 257 2.92 -4.96 26.09
C GLY A 257 3.48 -6.07 27.00
N ASP A 258 4.25 -7.03 26.47
CA ASP A 258 4.99 -7.98 27.32
C ASP A 258 5.99 -7.25 28.22
N ASP A 259 6.11 -7.70 29.47
CA ASP A 259 7.03 -7.15 30.46
C ASP A 259 8.49 -7.43 30.09
N ILE A 260 9.37 -6.45 30.33
CA ILE A 260 10.80 -6.59 30.07
C ILE A 260 11.39 -7.83 30.77
N GLN A 261 10.97 -8.15 32.00
CA GLN A 261 11.47 -9.32 32.73
C GLN A 261 11.05 -10.64 32.06
N LYS A 262 9.86 -10.68 31.46
CA LYS A 262 9.39 -11.86 30.72
C LYS A 262 10.28 -12.07 29.50
N VAL A 263 10.51 -11.02 28.72
CA VAL A 263 11.32 -11.08 27.50
C VAL A 263 12.79 -11.40 27.83
N GLU A 264 13.37 -10.80 28.86
CA GLU A 264 14.72 -11.13 29.37
C GLU A 264 14.85 -12.62 29.72
N THR A 265 13.84 -13.18 30.40
CA THR A 265 13.83 -14.58 30.82
C THR A 265 13.74 -15.52 29.63
N GLU A 266 12.86 -15.23 28.66
CA GLU A 266 12.67 -16.08 27.48
C GLU A 266 13.87 -16.03 26.52
N LEU A 267 14.53 -14.87 26.38
CA LEU A 267 15.72 -14.73 25.54
C LEU A 267 17.03 -15.11 26.24
N GLY A 268 17.04 -15.19 27.58
CA GLY A 268 18.28 -15.35 28.36
C GLY A 268 19.24 -14.15 28.23
N LEU A 269 18.68 -12.97 27.95
CA LEU A 269 19.42 -11.71 27.78
C LEU A 269 19.01 -10.70 28.86
N THR A 270 19.90 -9.77 29.19
CA THR A 270 19.61 -8.67 30.11
C THR A 270 19.39 -7.39 29.32
N ALA A 271 18.35 -6.64 29.68
CA ALA A 271 18.06 -5.38 29.06
C ALA A 271 19.05 -4.29 29.49
N GLU A 272 19.56 -3.54 28.52
CA GLU A 272 20.36 -2.35 28.73
C GLU A 272 19.54 -1.12 28.33
N LYS A 273 19.42 -0.13 29.21
CA LYS A 273 18.74 1.16 28.92
C LYS A 273 17.33 0.98 28.32
N HIS A 274 16.54 0.04 28.85
CA HIS A 274 15.20 -0.31 28.37
C HIS A 274 15.18 -0.90 26.95
N GLN A 275 16.25 -1.57 26.55
CA GLN A 275 16.33 -2.28 25.28
C GLN A 275 16.97 -3.66 25.46
N ILE A 276 16.54 -4.62 24.66
CA ILE A 276 17.22 -5.91 24.51
C ILE A 276 17.70 -6.00 23.07
N VAL A 277 18.95 -6.41 22.90
CA VAL A 277 19.61 -6.48 21.60
C VAL A 277 19.96 -7.94 21.30
N ILE A 278 19.49 -8.43 20.16
CA ILE A 278 19.80 -9.74 19.61
C ILE A 278 20.67 -9.50 18.38
N GLU A 279 21.97 -9.77 18.49
CA GLU A 279 22.93 -9.50 17.41
C GLU A 279 22.72 -10.39 16.18
N ASP A 280 22.42 -11.67 16.40
CA ASP A 280 22.20 -12.67 15.34
C ASP A 280 20.71 -13.04 15.26
N SER A 281 19.94 -12.20 14.58
CA SER A 281 18.53 -12.44 14.29
C SER A 281 18.29 -12.54 12.78
N GLU A 282 17.05 -12.80 12.41
CA GLU A 282 16.62 -12.76 11.02
C GLU A 282 15.21 -12.17 10.93
N LEU A 283 14.94 -11.50 9.82
CA LEU A 283 13.60 -11.14 9.39
C LEU A 283 13.51 -11.42 7.91
N TYR A 284 12.49 -12.13 7.44
CA TYR A 284 12.32 -12.43 6.02
C TYR A 284 13.51 -13.20 5.43
N ARG A 285 14.13 -14.06 6.25
CA ARG A 285 15.39 -14.76 5.95
C ARG A 285 16.57 -13.82 5.64
N LEU A 286 16.48 -12.54 6.01
CA LEU A 286 17.55 -11.57 5.95
C LEU A 286 18.23 -11.53 7.32
N PRO A 287 19.55 -11.78 7.40
CA PRO A 287 20.31 -11.58 8.63
C PRO A 287 20.14 -10.13 9.12
N ALA A 288 19.82 -9.98 10.39
CA ALA A 288 19.55 -8.70 11.01
C ALA A 288 19.94 -8.69 12.48
N LYS A 289 20.18 -7.49 12.99
CA LYS A 289 20.21 -7.21 14.42
C LYS A 289 18.81 -6.81 14.87
N ALA A 290 18.21 -7.56 15.79
CA ALA A 290 16.92 -7.19 16.37
C ALA A 290 17.10 -6.38 17.66
N ILE A 291 16.42 -5.24 17.75
CA ILE A 291 16.45 -4.32 18.88
C ILE A 291 15.03 -4.18 19.40
N LEU A 292 14.77 -4.80 20.55
CA LEU A 292 13.49 -4.72 21.25
C LEU A 292 13.55 -3.52 22.19
N LYS A 293 12.61 -2.59 22.06
CA LYS A 293 12.52 -1.38 22.89
C LYS A 293 11.34 -1.48 23.84
N PHE A 294 11.58 -1.05 25.07
CA PHE A 294 10.58 -1.04 26.14
C PHE A 294 10.26 0.40 26.56
N THR A 295 8.98 0.70 26.73
CA THR A 295 8.46 1.96 27.28
C THR A 295 7.63 1.62 28.51
N ASP A 296 7.92 2.28 29.64
CA ASP A 296 7.31 1.95 30.93
C ASP A 296 7.43 0.47 31.32
N GLY A 297 8.54 -0.17 30.92
CA GLY A 297 8.81 -1.59 31.16
C GLY A 297 8.09 -2.56 30.22
N LYS A 298 7.34 -2.05 29.24
CA LYS A 298 6.52 -2.84 28.32
C LYS A 298 7.07 -2.79 26.89
N LEU A 299 7.06 -3.92 26.18
CA LEU A 299 7.51 -4.00 24.79
C LEU A 299 6.69 -3.06 23.91
N SER A 300 7.35 -2.08 23.30
CA SER A 300 6.71 -0.99 22.55
C SER A 300 7.16 -0.88 21.10
N SER A 301 8.27 -1.52 20.71
CA SER A 301 8.67 -1.66 19.31
C SER A 301 9.78 -2.70 19.15
N ILE A 302 9.89 -3.25 17.95
CA ILE A 302 11.03 -4.08 17.53
C ILE A 302 11.60 -3.48 16.26
N THR A 303 12.90 -3.21 16.25
CA THR A 303 13.63 -2.72 15.08
C THR A 303 14.57 -3.80 14.59
N TYR A 304 14.46 -4.18 13.33
CA TYR A 304 15.45 -5.00 12.64
C TYR A 304 16.37 -4.07 11.86
N GLN A 305 17.65 -4.08 12.20
CA GLN A 305 18.69 -3.33 11.52
C GLN A 305 19.50 -4.28 10.64
N PHE A 306 19.64 -3.93 9.37
CA PHE A 306 20.41 -4.70 8.40
C PHE A 306 21.73 -4.01 8.08
N ASP A 307 22.69 -4.75 7.52
CA ASP A 307 24.03 -4.24 7.23
C ASP A 307 24.24 -3.83 5.76
N VAL A 308 23.27 -4.11 4.89
CA VAL A 308 23.38 -3.85 3.44
C VAL A 308 22.09 -3.26 2.87
N VAL A 309 22.23 -2.41 1.84
CA VAL A 309 21.09 -1.74 1.19
C VAL A 309 20.19 -2.73 0.45
N GLU A 310 20.71 -3.86 0.00
CA GLU A 310 19.94 -4.95 -0.61
C GLU A 310 18.81 -5.43 0.30
N SER A 311 19.04 -5.46 1.62
CA SER A 311 18.03 -5.86 2.60
C SER A 311 16.85 -4.90 2.66
N TYR A 312 17.03 -3.62 2.31
CA TYR A 312 15.91 -2.67 2.19
C TYR A 312 14.99 -3.03 1.02
N TYR A 313 15.54 -3.31 -0.17
CA TYR A 313 14.72 -3.71 -1.32
C TYR A 313 14.05 -5.06 -1.11
N ALA A 314 14.76 -6.02 -0.48
CA ALA A 314 14.18 -7.30 -0.11
C ALA A 314 13.07 -7.13 0.93
N SER A 315 13.29 -6.34 1.98
CA SER A 315 12.28 -6.06 3.00
C SER A 315 11.06 -5.35 2.42
N TYR A 316 11.22 -4.43 1.46
CA TYR A 316 10.08 -3.85 0.75
C TYR A 316 9.24 -4.93 0.08
N LEU A 317 9.86 -5.82 -0.69
CA LEU A 317 9.12 -6.89 -1.37
C LEU A 317 8.45 -7.83 -0.35
N SER A 318 9.20 -8.30 0.65
CA SER A 318 8.66 -9.13 1.73
C SER A 318 7.49 -8.47 2.44
N SER A 319 7.55 -7.18 2.74
CA SER A 319 6.44 -6.44 3.33
C SER A 319 5.27 -6.29 2.35
N TYR A 320 5.54 -6.01 1.07
CA TYR A 320 4.51 -5.91 0.05
C TYR A 320 3.72 -7.21 -0.10
N LEU A 321 4.40 -8.36 -0.14
CA LEU A 321 3.77 -9.67 -0.28
C LEU A 321 2.93 -10.07 0.92
N ARG A 322 3.18 -9.49 2.10
CA ARG A 322 2.52 -9.82 3.36
C ARG A 322 1.41 -8.85 3.73
N TYR A 323 1.66 -7.56 3.51
CA TYR A 323 0.86 -6.45 4.01
C TYR A 323 0.34 -5.56 2.87
N TYR A 324 0.51 -5.99 1.61
CA TYR A 324 0.11 -5.26 0.41
C TYR A 324 0.80 -3.89 0.27
N ASP A 325 0.09 -2.92 -0.29
CA ASP A 325 0.64 -1.64 -0.67
C ASP A 325 1.16 -0.88 0.55
N PRO A 326 2.37 -0.28 0.49
CA PRO A 326 2.68 0.78 1.42
C PRO A 326 1.57 1.84 1.34
N ILE A 327 1.28 2.49 2.45
CA ILE A 327 0.30 3.57 2.53
C ILE A 327 0.96 4.89 2.14
N TYR A 328 2.25 5.03 2.43
CA TYR A 328 3.03 6.22 2.09
C TYR A 328 4.50 5.88 1.83
N VAL A 329 5.15 6.64 0.96
CA VAL A 329 6.59 6.59 0.71
C VAL A 329 7.09 8.02 0.66
N ASP A 330 7.95 8.40 1.61
CA ASP A 330 8.41 9.78 1.75
C ASP A 330 9.60 10.12 0.83
N ASN A 331 10.05 11.38 0.88
CA ASN A 331 11.17 11.86 0.07
C ASN A 331 12.53 11.24 0.46
N ASP A 332 12.64 10.72 1.69
CA ASP A 332 13.81 10.01 2.17
C ASP A 332 13.72 8.51 1.87
N LEU A 333 12.72 8.10 1.08
CA LEU A 333 12.40 6.72 0.70
C LEU A 333 11.99 5.84 1.89
N ASN A 334 11.56 6.42 3.01
CA ASN A 334 10.96 5.60 4.06
C ASN A 334 9.56 5.19 3.64
N MET A 335 9.22 3.93 3.87
CA MET A 335 7.91 3.36 3.53
C MET A 335 7.14 3.01 4.79
N TYR A 336 5.82 3.20 4.72
CA TYR A 336 4.92 3.05 5.86
C TYR A 336 3.80 2.09 5.50
N TRP A 337 3.56 1.09 6.34
CA TRP A 337 2.35 0.26 6.33
C TRP A 337 1.66 0.36 7.68
N CYS A 338 0.38 0.03 7.69
CA CYS A 338 -0.47 0.03 8.86
C CYS A 338 -1.45 -1.12 8.72
N ASN A 339 -1.69 -1.85 9.79
CA ASN A 339 -2.79 -2.80 9.90
C ASN A 339 -3.40 -2.70 11.30
N ASP A 340 -4.47 -3.47 11.55
CA ASP A 340 -5.20 -3.41 12.82
C ASP A 340 -4.35 -3.76 14.07
N ALA A 341 -3.21 -4.42 13.88
CA ALA A 341 -2.34 -4.90 14.94
C ALA A 341 -1.09 -4.03 15.15
N PHE A 342 -0.46 -3.54 14.07
CA PHE A 342 0.79 -2.80 14.13
C PHE A 342 1.04 -1.89 12.94
N ASP A 343 1.88 -0.89 13.20
CA ASP A 343 2.49 -0.01 12.21
C ASP A 343 3.86 -0.56 11.81
N ILE A 344 4.20 -0.40 10.52
CA ILE A 344 5.48 -0.81 9.95
C ILE A 344 6.15 0.40 9.32
N LYS A 345 7.42 0.63 9.67
CA LYS A 345 8.24 1.66 9.03
C LYS A 345 9.53 1.05 8.50
N LEU A 346 9.68 1.00 7.19
CA LEU A 346 10.93 0.64 6.52
C LEU A 346 11.74 1.91 6.23
N ASN A 347 12.86 2.08 6.91
CA ASN A 347 13.75 3.23 6.73
C ASN A 347 14.84 2.92 5.72
N TYR A 348 15.01 3.81 4.75
CA TYR A 348 16.12 3.74 3.82
C TYR A 348 17.41 4.28 4.46
N HIS A 349 18.50 3.52 4.31
CA HIS A 349 19.84 4.00 4.58
C HIS A 349 20.82 3.17 3.74
N SER A 350 21.85 3.81 3.17
CA SER A 350 22.75 3.16 2.22
C SER A 350 23.62 2.05 2.83
N SER A 351 23.82 2.06 4.16
CA SER A 351 24.68 1.10 4.86
C SER A 351 24.05 0.48 6.09
N SER A 352 22.84 0.90 6.47
CA SER A 352 22.20 0.41 7.68
C SER A 352 20.69 0.59 7.63
N PRO A 353 20.01 0.08 6.60
CA PRO A 353 18.56 0.21 6.54
C PRO A 353 17.93 -0.55 7.70
N SER A 354 16.70 -0.21 8.03
CA SER A 354 16.01 -0.81 9.17
C SER A 354 14.52 -0.91 8.92
N ILE A 355 13.86 -1.90 9.50
CA ILE A 355 12.41 -1.99 9.56
C ILE A 355 11.96 -2.02 11.01
N ILE A 356 10.97 -1.18 11.33
CA ILE A 356 10.45 -0.99 12.67
C ILE A 356 9.01 -1.47 12.69
N PHE A 357 8.70 -2.30 13.66
CA PHE A 357 7.34 -2.71 14.01
C PHE A 357 6.96 -2.09 15.34
N SER A 358 5.75 -1.54 15.45
CA SER A 358 5.21 -0.98 16.69
C SER A 358 3.71 -1.23 16.79
N PRO A 359 3.13 -1.36 18.00
CA PRO A 359 1.69 -1.53 18.13
C PRO A 359 0.97 -0.35 17.50
N HIS A 360 -0.13 -0.64 16.80
CA HIS A 360 -0.96 0.39 16.21
C HIS A 360 -1.54 1.27 17.33
N LYS A 361 -1.30 2.58 17.28
CA LYS A 361 -1.80 3.53 18.29
C LYS A 361 -3.29 3.78 18.03
N LYS A 362 -4.15 3.23 18.89
CA LYS A 362 -5.57 3.58 18.95
C LYS A 362 -5.81 4.81 19.82
#